data_AF-A0A2N5HS95-F1
#
_entry.id   AF-A0A2N5HS95-F1
#
_cell.length_a   1.000
_cell.length_b   1.000
_cell.length_c   1.000
_cell.angle_alpha   90.00
_cell.angle_beta   90.00
_cell.angle_gamma   90.00
#
_symmetry.space_group_name_H-M   'P 1'
#
loop_
_entity.id
_entity.type
_entity.pdbx_description
1 polymer ?
#
loop_
_entity_poly.entity_id
_entity_poly.type
_entity_poly.pdbx_seq_one_letter_code
_entity_poly.pdbx_strand_id
1 'polypeptide(L)'
;MSIKKIIEGKQEWRAHVSRVKALPKDYQIVYKEIQKYLFKVGPVELNEGIGLLSEILSFFEEGAADRKGVLEVTGTDVAAFCDALIEDSKTYADLYQESVNQKVDKAMKK
;
A
#
# COMPACT_ATOMS: atom_id res chain seq x y z
N MET A 1 5.97 -22.05 -4.91
CA MET A 1 6.26 -20.91 -5.81
C MET A 1 7.18 -21.37 -6.93
N SER A 2 6.89 -21.00 -8.18
CA SER A 2 7.74 -21.33 -9.34
C SER A 2 8.83 -20.27 -9.54
N ILE A 3 10.04 -20.67 -9.92
CA ILE A 3 11.20 -19.76 -10.14
C ILE A 3 10.85 -18.59 -11.08
N LYS A 4 10.02 -18.82 -12.10
CA LYS A 4 9.53 -17.78 -13.03
C LYS A 4 8.84 -16.61 -12.30
N LYS A 5 7.93 -16.89 -11.36
CA LYS A 5 7.22 -15.86 -10.58
C LYS A 5 8.18 -15.02 -9.72
N ILE A 6 9.25 -15.62 -9.21
CA ILE A 6 10.26 -14.92 -8.41
C ILE A 6 11.05 -13.94 -9.27
N ILE A 7 11.37 -14.32 -10.52
CA ILE A 7 12.10 -13.47 -11.46
C ILE A 7 11.21 -12.29 -11.91
N GLU A 8 9.96 -12.56 -12.28
CA GLU A 8 8.96 -11.55 -12.66
C GLU A 8 8.75 -10.54 -11.54
N GLY A 9 8.48 -10.99 -10.31
CA GLY A 9 8.31 -10.08 -9.16
C GLY A 9 9.55 -9.25 -8.85
N LYS A 10 10.76 -9.78 -9.05
CA LYS A 10 12.01 -9.00 -8.92
C LYS A 10 12.13 -7.93 -10.01
N GLN A 11 11.71 -8.22 -11.22
CA GLN A 11 11.75 -7.28 -12.34
C GLN A 11 10.76 -6.13 -12.09
N GLU A 12 9.53 -6.46 -11.70
CA GLU A 12 8.49 -5.49 -11.33
C GLU A 12 8.96 -4.60 -10.18
N TRP A 13 9.53 -5.17 -9.11
CA TRP A 13 10.07 -4.39 -8.00
C TRP A 13 11.18 -3.43 -8.43
N ARG A 14 12.07 -3.84 -9.34
CA ARG A 14 13.13 -2.95 -9.85
C ARG A 14 12.56 -1.80 -10.68
N ALA A 15 11.60 -2.08 -11.55
CA ALA A 15 10.92 -1.05 -12.33
C ALA A 15 10.22 -0.05 -11.41
N HIS A 16 9.53 -0.56 -10.39
CA HIS A 16 8.86 0.22 -9.37
C HIS A 16 9.82 1.16 -8.62
N VAL A 17 10.94 0.63 -8.11
CA VAL A 17 11.96 1.44 -7.43
C VAL A 17 12.56 2.49 -8.35
N SER A 18 12.73 2.19 -9.65
CA SER A 18 13.23 3.18 -10.62
C SER A 18 12.27 4.35 -10.80
N ARG A 19 10.96 4.07 -10.88
CA ARG A 19 9.90 5.09 -10.98
C ARG A 19 9.88 5.99 -9.75
N VAL A 20 9.94 5.40 -8.55
CA VAL A 20 10.01 6.16 -7.29
C VAL A 20 11.22 7.11 -7.30
N LYS A 21 12.39 6.63 -7.72
CA LYS A 21 13.62 7.45 -7.76
C LYS A 21 13.57 8.60 -8.78
N ALA A 22 12.70 8.52 -9.78
CA ALA A 22 12.52 9.58 -10.76
C ALA A 22 11.68 10.75 -10.24
N LEU A 23 10.92 10.54 -9.16
CA LEU A 23 10.10 11.59 -8.54
C LEU A 23 10.96 12.67 -7.86
N PRO A 24 10.41 13.88 -7.64
CA PRO A 24 11.02 14.89 -6.78
C PRO A 24 11.30 14.38 -5.36
N LYS A 25 12.25 15.02 -4.67
CA LYS A 25 12.80 14.51 -3.40
C LYS A 25 11.79 14.47 -2.26
N ASP A 26 10.89 15.44 -2.21
CA ASP A 26 9.76 15.50 -1.28
C ASP A 26 8.78 14.34 -1.52
N TYR A 27 8.42 14.07 -2.77
CA TYR A 27 7.60 12.91 -3.15
C TYR A 27 8.25 11.59 -2.73
N GLN A 28 9.56 11.43 -2.95
CA GLN A 28 10.29 10.23 -2.51
C GLN A 28 10.24 10.01 -0.99
N ILE A 29 10.31 11.09 -0.21
CA ILE A 29 10.26 11.02 1.26
C ILE A 29 8.88 10.54 1.71
N VAL A 30 7.81 11.20 1.23
CA VAL A 30 6.45 10.84 1.62
C VAL A 30 6.11 9.43 1.16
N TYR A 31 6.50 9.06 -0.07
CA TYR A 31 6.28 7.72 -0.60
C TYR A 31 6.91 6.64 0.30
N LYS A 32 8.12 6.88 0.82
CA LYS A 32 8.78 5.94 1.74
C LYS A 32 8.06 5.81 3.08
N GLU A 33 7.50 6.89 3.62
CA GLU A 33 6.72 6.84 4.85
C GLU A 33 5.38 6.13 4.64
N ILE A 34 4.72 6.36 3.50
CA ILE A 34 3.52 5.62 3.07
C ILE A 34 3.82 4.12 2.98
N GLN A 35 4.93 3.72 2.33
CA GLN A 35 5.34 2.32 2.25
C GLN A 35 5.45 1.67 3.63
N LYS A 36 6.09 2.35 4.60
CA LYS A 36 6.22 1.83 5.98
C LYS A 36 4.88 1.74 6.68
N TYR A 37 4.03 2.75 6.51
CA TYR A 37 2.71 2.80 7.12
C TYR A 37 1.84 1.64 6.63
N LEU A 38 1.72 1.49 5.31
CA LEU A 38 0.93 0.43 4.70
C LEU A 38 1.48 -0.97 5.00
N PHE A 39 2.80 -1.13 5.15
CA PHE A 39 3.36 -2.41 5.65
C PHE A 39 2.88 -2.78 7.05
N LYS A 40 2.49 -1.80 7.87
CA LYS A 40 2.04 -1.99 9.24
C LYS A 40 0.52 -2.11 9.35
N VAL A 41 -0.23 -1.32 8.57
CA VAL A 41 -1.69 -1.21 8.70
C VAL A 41 -2.48 -1.71 7.49
N GLY A 42 -1.82 -1.90 6.36
CA GLY A 42 -2.47 -2.19 5.08
C GLY A 42 -2.97 -3.64 4.94
N PRO A 43 -3.57 -3.95 3.78
CA PRO A 43 -4.08 -5.29 3.45
C PRO A 43 -3.04 -6.39 3.53
N VAL A 44 -3.46 -7.62 3.84
CA VAL A 44 -2.56 -8.80 3.82
C VAL A 44 -1.96 -9.02 2.44
N GLU A 45 -2.78 -8.77 1.43
CA GLU A 45 -2.46 -8.84 0.00
C GLU A 45 -1.41 -7.81 -0.41
N LEU A 46 -1.23 -6.74 0.36
CA LEU A 46 -0.14 -5.78 0.16
C LEU A 46 1.24 -6.42 0.32
N ASN A 47 1.34 -7.46 1.16
CA ASN A 47 2.57 -8.25 1.29
C ASN A 47 2.77 -9.23 0.14
N GLU A 48 1.75 -9.46 -0.70
CA GLU A 48 1.77 -10.38 -1.83
C GLU A 48 2.11 -9.70 -3.16
N GLY A 49 2.10 -8.36 -3.24
CA GLY A 49 2.41 -7.64 -4.47
C GLY A 49 2.58 -6.14 -4.34
N ILE A 50 2.96 -5.50 -5.45
CA ILE A 50 3.19 -4.04 -5.52
C ILE A 50 1.98 -3.25 -6.03
N GLY A 51 0.79 -3.85 -6.14
CA GLY A 51 -0.38 -3.25 -6.80
C GLY A 51 -0.76 -1.89 -6.22
N LEU A 52 -1.12 -1.86 -4.92
CA LEU A 52 -1.46 -0.62 -4.22
C LEU A 52 -0.30 0.40 -4.23
N LEU A 53 0.93 -0.09 -4.03
CA LEU A 53 2.11 0.76 -4.09
C LEU A 53 2.31 1.40 -5.47
N SER A 54 2.00 0.67 -6.54
CA SER A 54 2.07 1.14 -7.94
C SER A 54 0.97 2.14 -8.27
N GLU A 55 -0.21 1.97 -7.69
CA GLU A 55 -1.31 2.92 -7.81
C GLU A 55 -0.96 4.26 -7.15
N ILE A 56 -0.49 4.23 -5.89
CA ILE A 56 -0.01 5.43 -5.18
C ILE A 56 1.11 6.12 -5.97
N LEU A 57 2.02 5.33 -6.52
CA LEU A 57 3.11 5.87 -7.33
C LEU A 57 2.59 6.58 -8.59
N SER A 58 1.54 6.05 -9.21
CA SER A 58 0.94 6.68 -10.40
C SER A 58 0.24 8.00 -10.04
N PHE A 59 -0.44 8.08 -8.89
CA PHE A 59 -0.96 9.35 -8.35
C PHE A 59 0.15 10.38 -8.08
N PHE A 60 1.29 9.92 -7.58
CA PHE A 60 2.44 10.79 -7.29
C PHE A 60 3.11 11.29 -8.56
N GLU A 61 3.20 10.45 -9.60
CA GLU A 61 3.69 10.85 -10.92
C GLU A 61 2.79 11.91 -11.56
N GLU A 62 1.47 11.78 -11.45
CA GLU A 62 0.50 12.78 -11.93
C GLU A 62 0.62 14.10 -11.17
N GLY A 63 0.64 14.06 -9.83
CA GLY A 63 0.82 15.25 -9.00
C GLY A 63 2.15 15.98 -9.27
N ALA A 64 3.23 15.23 -9.49
CA ALA A 64 4.53 15.79 -9.85
C ALA A 64 4.51 16.42 -11.25
N ALA A 65 3.83 15.80 -12.22
CA ALA A 65 3.67 16.35 -13.57
C ALA A 65 2.89 17.67 -13.55
N ASP A 66 1.89 17.78 -12.67
CA ASP A 66 1.12 19.00 -12.41
C ASP A 66 1.88 20.05 -11.58
N ARG A 67 3.11 19.76 -11.14
CA ARG A 67 3.94 20.62 -10.26
C ARG A 67 3.29 20.95 -8.92
N LYS A 68 2.41 20.07 -8.42
CA LYS A 68 1.83 20.19 -7.08
C LYS A 68 2.85 19.77 -6.04
N GLY A 69 2.85 20.39 -4.86
CA GLY A 69 3.58 19.87 -3.72
C GLY A 69 3.00 18.52 -3.28
N VAL A 70 3.83 17.61 -2.78
CA VAL A 70 3.34 16.28 -2.35
C VAL A 70 2.23 16.35 -1.30
N LEU A 71 2.27 17.33 -0.39
CA LEU A 71 1.23 17.54 0.62
C LEU A 71 -0.04 18.17 0.06
N GLU A 72 -0.01 18.76 -1.13
CA GLU A 72 -1.23 19.17 -1.84
C GLU A 72 -1.95 17.96 -2.46
N VAL A 73 -1.20 16.89 -2.77
CA VAL A 73 -1.74 15.63 -3.30
C VAL A 73 -2.26 14.75 -2.16
N THR A 74 -1.45 14.55 -1.11
CA THR A 74 -1.82 13.67 0.01
C THR A 74 -2.62 14.36 1.11
N GLY A 75 -2.61 15.69 1.15
CA GLY A 75 -2.95 16.43 2.36
C GLY A 75 -1.84 16.37 3.42
N THR A 76 -2.02 17.15 4.48
CA THR A 76 -1.07 17.18 5.63
C THR A 76 -1.17 15.93 6.49
N ASP A 77 -2.32 15.24 6.48
CA ASP A 77 -2.52 13.96 7.14
C ASP A 77 -2.34 12.81 6.14
N VAL A 78 -1.08 12.42 5.96
CA VAL A 78 -0.69 11.36 5.03
C VAL A 78 -1.25 9.99 5.45
N ALA A 79 -1.48 9.78 6.75
CA ALA A 79 -2.06 8.53 7.25
C ALA A 79 -3.53 8.44 6.85
N ALA A 80 -4.30 9.52 7.04
CA ALA A 80 -5.70 9.57 6.60
C ALA A 80 -5.85 9.36 5.09
N PHE A 81 -4.92 9.89 4.28
CA PHE A 81 -4.88 9.59 2.84
C PHE A 81 -4.70 8.09 2.56
N CYS A 82 -3.77 7.45 3.26
CA CYS A 82 -3.54 6.01 3.11
C CYS A 82 -4.76 5.19 3.57
N ASP A 83 -5.39 5.58 4.68
CA ASP A 83 -6.57 4.90 5.23
C ASP A 83 -7.75 4.96 4.26
N ALA A 84 -7.99 6.13 3.65
CA ALA A 84 -9.03 6.29 2.62
C ALA A 84 -8.75 5.45 1.37
N LEU A 85 -7.48 5.27 1.00
CA LEU A 85 -7.09 4.47 -0.16
C LEU A 85 -7.33 2.96 0.05
N ILE A 86 -7.32 2.50 1.30
CA ILE A 86 -7.50 1.08 1.65
C ILE A 86 -8.90 0.77 2.22
N GLU A 87 -9.78 1.76 2.32
CA GLU A 87 -11.09 1.64 2.98
C GLU A 87 -11.97 0.51 2.38
N ASP A 88 -11.94 0.33 1.06
CA ASP A 88 -12.70 -0.72 0.36
C ASP A 88 -11.94 -2.06 0.23
N SER A 89 -10.73 -2.16 0.80
CA SER A 89 -9.86 -3.33 0.70
C SER A 89 -9.78 -4.10 2.03
N LYS A 90 -9.81 -5.44 1.98
CA LYS A 90 -9.77 -6.26 3.21
C LYS A 90 -8.41 -6.10 3.92
N THR A 91 -8.43 -5.49 5.10
CA THR A 91 -7.24 -5.27 5.93
C THR A 91 -6.90 -6.49 6.78
N TYR A 92 -5.69 -6.52 7.38
CA TYR A 92 -5.36 -7.50 8.42
C TYR A 92 -6.35 -7.48 9.59
N ALA A 93 -6.87 -6.30 9.93
CA ALA A 93 -7.84 -6.15 11.01
C ALA A 93 -9.16 -6.85 10.69
N ASP A 94 -9.64 -6.75 9.45
CA ASP A 94 -10.87 -7.40 9.00
C ASP A 94 -10.77 -8.92 9.06
N LEU A 95 -9.66 -9.48 8.56
CA LEU A 95 -9.42 -10.92 8.63
C LEU A 95 -9.31 -11.43 10.07
N TYR A 96 -8.68 -10.64 10.95
CA TYR A 96 -8.56 -10.99 12.36
C TYR A 96 -9.92 -10.94 13.06
N GLN A 97 -10.74 -9.92 12.78
CA GLN A 97 -12.10 -9.79 13.31
C GLN A 97 -13.00 -10.93 12.86
N GLU A 98 -12.97 -11.31 11.57
CA GLU A 98 -13.66 -12.50 11.06
C GLU A 98 -13.22 -13.77 11.80
N SER A 99 -11.91 -13.98 12.00
CA SER A 99 -11.38 -15.16 12.68
C SER A 99 -11.80 -15.23 14.15
N VAL A 100 -11.76 -14.10 14.87
CA VAL A 100 -12.20 -14.01 16.27
C VAL A 100 -13.70 -14.30 16.38
N ASN A 101 -14.53 -13.66 15.54
CA ASN A 101 -15.97 -13.87 15.54
C ASN A 101 -16.34 -15.33 15.25
N GLN A 102 -15.68 -15.95 14.26
CA GLN A 102 -15.88 -17.38 13.98
C GLN A 102 -15.51 -18.29 15.16
N LYS A 103 -14.45 -17.97 15.91
CA LYS A 103 -14.05 -18.75 17.09
C LYS A 103 -15.05 -18.60 18.23
N VAL A 104 -15.54 -17.38 18.48
CA VAL A 104 -16.57 -17.11 19.48
C VAL A 104 -17.87 -17.82 19.12
N ASP A 105 -18.34 -17.70 17.88
CA ASP A 105 -19.56 -18.37 17.41
C ASP A 105 -19.48 -19.89 17.55
N LYS A 106 -18.33 -20.49 17.21
CA LYS A 106 -18.10 -21.94 17.40
C LYS A 106 -18.11 -22.35 18.87
N ALA A 107 -17.57 -21.51 19.76
CA ALA A 107 -17.56 -21.78 21.20
C ALA A 107 -18.96 -21.62 21.82
N MET A 108 -19.76 -20.67 21.35
CA MET A 108 -21.10 -20.38 21.86
C MET A 108 -22.19 -21.33 21.32
N LYS A 109 -21.93 -22.04 20.21
CA LYS A 109 -22.85 -23.05 19.62
C LYS A 109 -22.64 -24.47 20.17
N LYS A 110 -21.82 -24.65 21.21
CA LYS A 110 -21.52 -25.93 21.85
C LYS A 110 -22.13 -25.98 23.24
#